data_AF-A0A925LUP4-F1
#
_entry.id   AF-A0A925LUP4-F1
#
_cell.length_a   1.000
_cell.length_b   1.000
_cell.length_c   1.000
_cell.angle_alpha   90.00
_cell.angle_beta   90.00
_cell.angle_gamma   90.00
#
_symmetry.space_group_name_H-M   'P 1'
#
loop_
_entity.id
_entity.type
_entity.pdbx_description
1 polymer ?
#
loop_
_entity_poly.entity_id
_entity_poly.type
_entity_poly.pdbx_seq_one_letter_code
_entity_poly.pdbx_strand_id
1 'polypeptide(L)'
;MFHLVSHRLSLLSRAIACTRATGISMAVLLSVSRALQAEPPSAQPAPARDFIEQHCASCHEGSDAEAGLDLSTLGTDLSDAAVQARWVRIFDRVNDGEMPPKEADKVDSQQVAEFLSVSGDWLRQHQKTVDQEIGRVRGRRLTRREIERSLHDLLGIDIPLADQLPEESKTAGFTTVANGQSMSHFQLASYLAVLDTALDEAWRRAFSEDDVYQREFSPQQISRRTEDERTREPEMRKDLAVIWSSGLIFYGRIPATKAPDDGWYR
;
A
#
# COMPACT_ATOMS: atom_id res chain seq x y z
N MET A 1 -8.28 -24.26 58.97
CA MET A 1 -7.08 -24.98 59.44
C MET A 1 -6.57 -25.83 58.27
N PHE A 2 -5.78 -25.23 57.39
CA PHE A 2 -5.12 -25.92 56.26
C PHE A 2 -3.64 -25.58 56.37
N HIS A 3 -2.82 -26.60 56.64
CA HIS A 3 -1.39 -26.48 56.83
C HIS A 3 -0.67 -26.40 55.48
N LEU A 4 0.09 -25.33 55.27
CA LEU A 4 1.19 -25.29 54.31
C LEU A 4 2.33 -26.18 54.82
N VAL A 5 2.89 -27.02 53.95
CA VAL A 5 4.19 -27.67 54.16
C VAL A 5 5.09 -27.33 52.98
N SER A 6 6.14 -26.58 53.28
CA SER A 6 7.28 -26.27 52.43
C SER A 6 8.24 -27.47 52.34
N HIS A 7 8.77 -27.76 51.16
CA HIS A 7 10.01 -28.54 51.05
C HIS A 7 11.02 -27.82 50.13
N ARG A 8 12.08 -27.31 50.76
CA ARG A 8 13.37 -27.02 50.12
C ARG A 8 14.13 -28.34 49.97
N LEU A 9 14.73 -28.59 48.81
CA LEU A 9 15.87 -29.50 48.69
C LEU A 9 16.94 -28.84 47.80
N SER A 10 18.06 -28.52 48.42
CA SER A 10 19.37 -28.41 47.78
C SER A 10 19.82 -29.80 47.30
N LEU A 11 20.79 -29.88 46.38
CA LEU A 11 21.95 -30.79 46.43
C LEU A 11 22.86 -30.61 45.20
N LEU A 12 24.11 -30.25 45.51
CA LEU A 12 25.38 -30.77 45.00
C LEU A 12 25.87 -30.46 43.57
N SER A 13 26.85 -29.55 43.57
CA SER A 13 27.96 -29.44 42.62
C SER A 13 28.74 -30.75 42.45
N ARG A 14 29.13 -31.05 41.20
CA ARG A 14 30.25 -31.93 40.87
C ARG A 14 31.21 -31.19 39.94
N ALA A 15 32.41 -30.95 40.46
CA ALA A 15 33.56 -30.47 39.70
C ALA A 15 34.18 -31.64 38.92
N ILE A 16 34.49 -31.42 37.63
CA ILE A 16 35.37 -32.29 36.85
C ILE A 16 36.48 -31.40 36.31
N ALA A 17 37.67 -31.57 36.88
CA ALA A 17 38.92 -31.04 36.35
C ALA A 17 39.37 -31.94 35.19
N CYS A 18 39.62 -31.37 34.01
CA CYS A 18 40.33 -32.04 32.93
C CYS A 18 41.45 -31.13 32.43
N THR A 19 42.67 -31.56 32.67
CA THR A 19 43.93 -30.89 32.40
C THR A 19 44.48 -31.27 31.02
N ARG A 20 45.18 -30.30 30.40
CA ARG A 20 46.22 -30.41 29.35
C ARG A 20 45.80 -30.68 27.89
N ALA A 21 45.89 -29.64 27.06
CA ALA A 21 46.59 -29.63 25.76
C ALA A 21 46.42 -28.27 25.07
N THR A 22 47.18 -27.26 25.49
CA THR A 22 47.22 -25.93 24.85
C THR A 22 48.60 -25.71 24.24
N GLY A 23 48.66 -25.68 22.93
CA GLY A 23 49.86 -25.28 22.20
C GLY A 23 49.92 -26.01 20.87
N ILE A 24 49.30 -25.45 19.83
CA ILE A 24 49.66 -25.53 18.39
C ILE A 24 48.53 -24.95 17.50
N SER A 25 47.28 -24.81 17.95
CA SER A 25 46.18 -24.33 17.07
C SER A 25 46.02 -22.81 16.86
N MET A 26 46.82 -21.94 17.49
CA MET A 26 46.55 -20.48 17.48
C MET A 26 47.24 -19.70 16.35
N ALA A 27 48.04 -20.34 15.49
CA ALA A 27 48.80 -19.64 14.44
C ALA A 27 48.22 -19.78 13.01
N VAL A 28 47.29 -20.70 12.77
CA VAL A 28 46.71 -20.94 11.42
C VAL A 28 45.36 -20.22 11.23
N LEU A 29 44.74 -19.74 12.31
CA LEU A 29 43.43 -19.07 12.26
C LEU A 29 43.50 -17.56 11.98
N LEU A 30 44.70 -16.97 11.82
CA LEU A 30 44.84 -15.51 11.67
C LEU A 30 45.03 -15.01 10.22
N SER A 31 45.04 -15.90 9.22
CA SER A 31 45.32 -15.52 7.83
C SER A 31 44.15 -15.70 6.84
N VAL A 32 42.95 -16.08 7.32
CA VAL A 32 41.74 -16.25 6.47
C VAL A 32 40.57 -15.39 6.97
N SER A 33 40.85 -14.15 7.35
CA SER A 33 39.79 -13.17 7.72
C SER A 33 39.82 -11.91 6.86
N ARG A 34 40.50 -11.96 5.69
CA ARG A 34 40.74 -10.77 4.86
C ARG A 34 40.15 -10.85 3.45
N ALA A 35 39.00 -11.52 3.30
CA ALA A 35 38.28 -11.55 2.04
C ALA A 35 36.79 -11.82 2.27
N LEU A 36 36.10 -10.98 3.05
CA LEU A 36 34.63 -10.89 3.05
C LEU A 36 34.18 -9.62 3.83
N GLN A 37 34.77 -8.47 3.50
CA GLN A 37 34.07 -7.21 3.74
C GLN A 37 33.14 -7.05 2.54
N ALA A 38 31.89 -7.51 2.71
CA ALA A 38 30.81 -7.05 1.86
C ALA A 38 30.79 -5.51 2.00
N GLU A 39 31.02 -4.81 0.89
CA GLU A 39 30.72 -3.39 0.80
C GLU A 39 29.28 -3.19 1.28
N PRO A 40 29.01 -2.17 2.11
CA PRO A 40 27.65 -1.90 2.53
C PRO A 40 26.78 -1.77 1.26
N PRO A 41 25.61 -2.43 1.20
CA PRO A 41 24.74 -2.45 0.00
C PRO A 41 24.15 -1.08 -0.39
N SER A 42 24.68 0.00 0.16
CA SER A 42 24.28 1.39 -0.01
C SER A 42 25.32 2.25 -0.75
N ALA A 43 26.49 1.71 -1.11
CA ALA A 43 27.46 2.46 -1.89
C ALA A 43 27.03 2.56 -3.36
N GLN A 44 27.19 3.74 -3.95
CA GLN A 44 26.97 3.95 -5.38
C GLN A 44 27.87 3.01 -6.20
N PRO A 45 27.34 2.33 -7.24
CA PRO A 45 28.16 1.48 -8.11
C PRO A 45 29.25 2.29 -8.82
N ALA A 46 30.50 1.81 -8.77
CA ALA A 46 31.62 2.51 -9.41
C ALA A 46 31.39 2.78 -10.92
N PRO A 47 30.87 1.84 -11.74
CA PRO A 47 30.60 2.14 -13.16
C PRO A 47 29.55 3.24 -13.35
N ALA A 48 28.58 3.37 -12.42
CA ALA A 48 27.60 4.44 -12.48
C ALA A 48 28.21 5.81 -12.15
N ARG A 49 29.13 5.85 -11.18
CA ARG A 49 29.88 7.06 -10.85
C ARG A 49 30.76 7.50 -12.02
N ASP A 50 31.53 6.57 -12.56
CA ASP A 50 32.49 6.87 -13.62
C ASP A 50 31.77 7.35 -14.89
N PHE A 51 30.58 6.78 -15.21
CA PHE A 51 29.73 7.25 -16.30
C PHE A 51 29.26 8.71 -16.09
N ILE A 52 28.83 9.06 -14.87
CA ILE A 52 28.38 10.41 -14.55
C ILE A 52 29.52 11.42 -14.64
N GLU A 53 30.69 11.09 -14.08
CA GLU A 53 31.87 11.95 -14.12
C GLU A 53 32.35 12.20 -15.56
N GLN A 54 32.30 11.18 -16.42
CA GLN A 54 32.79 11.28 -17.81
C GLN A 54 31.80 11.96 -18.76
N HIS A 55 30.50 11.77 -18.56
CA HIS A 55 29.50 12.12 -19.58
C HIS A 55 28.45 13.13 -19.12
N CYS A 56 28.33 13.38 -17.82
CA CYS A 56 27.28 14.26 -17.27
C CYS A 56 27.83 15.51 -16.59
N ALA A 57 29.00 15.41 -15.93
CA ALA A 57 29.56 16.48 -15.11
C ALA A 57 29.81 17.79 -15.89
N SER A 58 30.18 17.72 -17.17
CA SER A 58 30.46 18.92 -17.99
C SER A 58 29.28 19.89 -18.12
N CYS A 59 28.05 19.39 -18.12
CA CYS A 59 26.82 20.19 -18.25
C CYS A 59 26.07 20.36 -16.92
N HIS A 60 26.26 19.44 -15.98
CA HIS A 60 25.49 19.35 -14.75
C HIS A 60 26.32 19.55 -13.48
N GLU A 61 27.44 20.26 -13.55
CA GLU A 61 28.25 20.60 -12.38
C GLU A 61 28.36 22.12 -12.19
N GLY A 62 28.23 22.57 -10.94
CA GLY A 62 28.44 23.97 -10.55
C GLY A 62 27.20 24.86 -10.65
N SER A 63 27.40 26.18 -10.54
CA SER A 63 26.32 27.17 -10.40
C SER A 63 25.46 27.34 -11.65
N ASP A 64 25.99 26.99 -12.82
CA ASP A 64 25.33 27.13 -14.12
C ASP A 64 24.81 25.78 -14.65
N ALA A 65 24.67 24.78 -13.77
CA ALA A 65 24.25 23.44 -14.13
C ALA A 65 22.89 23.41 -14.83
N GLU A 66 22.83 22.69 -15.96
CA GLU A 66 21.64 22.63 -16.79
C GLU A 66 20.43 22.04 -16.06
N ALA A 67 19.25 22.58 -16.36
CA ALA A 67 17.98 22.20 -15.74
C ALA A 67 17.96 22.27 -14.19
N GLY A 68 18.91 23.00 -13.59
CA GLY A 68 19.05 23.10 -12.13
C GLY A 68 19.46 21.78 -11.46
N LEU A 69 20.06 20.85 -12.20
CA LEU A 69 20.58 19.59 -11.67
C LEU A 69 22.10 19.70 -11.48
N ASP A 70 22.54 19.89 -10.24
CA ASP A 70 23.96 19.90 -9.87
C ASP A 70 24.39 18.54 -9.30
N LEU A 71 25.18 17.80 -10.08
CA LEU A 71 25.66 16.46 -9.77
C LEU A 71 26.80 16.45 -8.74
N SER A 72 27.46 17.58 -8.48
CA SER A 72 28.44 17.68 -7.39
C SER A 72 27.80 17.48 -6.01
N THR A 73 26.50 17.75 -5.92
CA THR A 73 25.67 17.57 -4.72
C THR A 73 24.82 16.31 -4.77
N LEU A 74 25.02 15.44 -5.77
CA LEU A 74 24.27 14.19 -5.88
C LEU A 74 24.72 13.24 -4.77
N GLY A 75 23.94 13.20 -3.69
CA GLY A 75 24.14 12.23 -2.62
C GLY A 75 24.02 10.79 -3.11
N THR A 76 24.52 9.85 -2.31
CA THR A 76 24.47 8.40 -2.61
C THR A 76 23.58 7.64 -1.62
N ASP A 77 23.09 8.31 -0.58
CA ASP A 77 22.18 7.72 0.39
C ASP A 77 20.77 7.62 -0.20
N LEU A 78 20.43 6.44 -0.73
CA LEU A 78 19.10 6.17 -1.26
C LEU A 78 18.00 6.14 -0.19
N SER A 79 18.33 6.17 1.11
CA SER A 79 17.33 6.32 2.16
C SER A 79 16.75 7.74 2.25
N ASP A 80 17.46 8.73 1.69
CA ASP A 80 16.90 10.06 1.46
C ASP A 80 16.04 10.04 0.18
N ALA A 81 14.73 10.27 0.36
CA ALA A 81 13.76 10.28 -0.73
C ALA A 81 14.09 11.30 -1.84
N ALA A 82 14.71 12.43 -1.50
CA ALA A 82 15.13 13.43 -2.49
C ALA A 82 16.32 12.94 -3.33
N VAL A 83 17.27 12.25 -2.69
CA VAL A 83 18.42 11.64 -3.37
C VAL A 83 17.94 10.50 -4.26
N GLN A 84 17.10 9.60 -3.75
CA GLN A 84 16.52 8.50 -4.51
C GLN A 84 15.76 9.00 -5.75
N ALA A 85 14.92 10.03 -5.59
CA ALA A 85 14.16 10.60 -6.69
C ALA A 85 15.05 11.22 -7.77
N ARG A 86 16.17 11.85 -7.40
CA ARG A 86 17.16 12.36 -8.37
C ARG A 86 17.80 11.22 -9.15
N TRP A 87 18.22 10.15 -8.48
CA TRP A 87 18.80 8.98 -9.13
C TRP A 87 17.83 8.28 -10.09
N VAL A 88 16.57 8.10 -9.70
CA VAL A 88 15.53 7.56 -10.58
C VAL A 88 15.34 8.44 -11.81
N ARG A 89 15.28 9.77 -11.63
CA ARG A 89 15.20 10.70 -12.76
C ARG A 89 16.40 10.59 -13.69
N ILE A 90 17.63 10.51 -13.17
CA ILE A 90 18.84 10.36 -14.00
C ILE A 90 18.76 9.05 -14.78
N PHE A 91 18.43 7.95 -14.11
CA PHE A 91 18.23 6.64 -14.71
C PHE A 91 17.21 6.71 -15.87
N ASP A 92 16.03 7.27 -15.63
CA ASP A 92 14.95 7.38 -16.62
C ASP A 92 15.39 8.19 -17.84
N ARG A 93 16.10 9.32 -17.65
CA ARG A 93 16.58 10.17 -18.75
C ARG A 93 17.63 9.47 -19.62
N VAL A 94 18.51 8.69 -19.02
CA VAL A 94 19.47 7.87 -19.77
C VAL A 94 18.76 6.71 -20.47
N ASN A 95 17.80 6.07 -19.80
CA ASN A 95 17.02 4.97 -20.36
C ASN A 95 16.18 5.41 -21.57
N ASP A 96 15.62 6.61 -21.52
CA ASP A 96 14.83 7.21 -22.60
C ASP A 96 15.70 7.76 -23.74
N GLY A 97 17.04 7.72 -23.60
CA GLY A 97 18.00 8.23 -24.57
C GLY A 97 17.98 9.75 -24.71
N GLU A 98 17.44 10.46 -23.70
CA GLU A 98 17.48 11.92 -23.63
C GLU A 98 18.85 12.43 -23.15
N MET A 99 19.54 11.61 -22.35
CA MET A 99 20.88 11.90 -21.83
C MET A 99 21.88 10.79 -22.17
N PRO A 100 23.11 11.14 -22.60
CA PRO A 100 23.56 12.49 -22.98
C PRO A 100 22.91 13.01 -24.27
N PRO A 101 22.80 14.34 -24.45
CA PRO A 101 22.17 14.92 -25.64
C PRO A 101 23.01 14.66 -26.90
N LYS A 102 22.39 14.81 -28.08
CA LYS A 102 23.05 14.52 -29.37
C LYS A 102 24.24 15.45 -29.65
N GLU A 103 24.22 16.63 -29.06
CA GLU A 103 25.22 17.67 -29.17
C GLU A 103 26.44 17.42 -28.24
N ALA A 104 26.31 16.51 -27.28
CA ALA A 104 27.41 16.10 -26.41
C ALA A 104 28.30 15.02 -27.05
N ASP A 105 29.40 14.69 -26.38
CA ASP A 105 30.30 13.62 -26.82
C ASP A 105 29.54 12.29 -26.93
N LYS A 106 29.78 11.60 -28.04
CA LYS A 106 29.08 10.36 -28.35
C LYS A 106 29.51 9.27 -27.37
N VAL A 107 28.58 8.84 -26.53
CA VAL A 107 28.79 7.73 -25.58
C VAL A 107 28.59 6.39 -26.26
N ASP A 108 29.42 5.42 -25.88
CA ASP A 108 29.26 4.06 -26.36
C ASP A 108 27.99 3.41 -25.79
N SER A 109 27.25 2.73 -26.66
CA SER A 109 26.05 1.97 -26.29
C SER A 109 26.29 0.94 -25.19
N GLN A 110 27.51 0.38 -25.11
CA GLN A 110 27.87 -0.56 -24.04
C GLN A 110 27.97 0.14 -22.69
N GLN A 111 28.54 1.35 -22.64
CA GLN A 111 28.65 2.14 -21.41
C GLN A 111 27.27 2.57 -20.89
N VAL A 112 26.37 2.96 -21.80
CA VAL A 112 24.97 3.28 -21.46
C VAL A 112 24.27 2.04 -20.89
N ALA A 113 24.40 0.88 -21.55
CA ALA A 113 23.79 -0.36 -21.09
C ALA A 113 24.34 -0.80 -19.72
N GLU A 114 25.66 -0.64 -19.49
CA GLU A 114 26.29 -0.93 -18.21
C GLU A 114 25.77 0.01 -17.11
N PHE A 115 25.74 1.32 -17.37
CA PHE A 115 25.16 2.31 -16.45
C PHE A 115 23.75 1.93 -16.04
N LEU A 116 22.86 1.65 -17.01
CA LEU A 116 21.48 1.25 -16.77
C LEU A 116 21.38 -0.07 -16.00
N SER A 117 22.23 -1.05 -16.30
CA SER A 117 22.22 -2.31 -15.56
C SER A 117 22.56 -2.08 -14.09
N VAL A 118 23.71 -1.45 -13.80
CA VAL A 118 24.22 -1.36 -12.42
C VAL A 118 23.43 -0.37 -11.57
N SER A 119 23.04 0.78 -12.11
CA SER A 119 22.25 1.77 -11.37
C SER A 119 20.82 1.29 -11.17
N GLY A 120 20.24 0.63 -12.18
CA GLY A 120 18.93 0.01 -12.09
C GLY A 120 18.91 -1.11 -11.04
N ASP A 121 19.93 -1.97 -10.99
CA ASP A 121 20.03 -3.02 -9.98
C ASP A 121 20.20 -2.45 -8.57
N TRP A 122 21.02 -1.42 -8.42
CA TRP A 122 21.21 -0.72 -7.14
C TRP A 122 19.91 -0.09 -6.62
N LEU A 123 19.20 0.67 -7.47
CA LEU A 123 17.90 1.27 -7.14
C LEU A 123 16.84 0.22 -6.81
N ARG A 124 16.74 -0.85 -7.63
CA ARG A 124 15.80 -1.95 -7.38
C ARG A 124 16.12 -2.71 -6.11
N GLN A 125 17.40 -2.94 -5.82
CA GLN A 125 17.81 -3.65 -4.62
C GLN A 125 17.49 -2.85 -3.37
N HIS A 126 17.75 -1.54 -3.37
CA HIS A 126 17.33 -0.66 -2.29
C HIS A 126 15.81 -0.70 -2.09
N GLN A 127 15.03 -0.55 -3.16
CA GLN A 127 13.57 -0.62 -3.10
C GLN A 127 13.07 -1.95 -2.54
N LYS A 128 13.66 -3.08 -2.96
CA LYS A 128 13.32 -4.41 -2.45
C LYS A 128 13.57 -4.53 -0.95
N THR A 129 14.69 -4.00 -0.44
CA THR A 129 14.99 -4.00 0.99
C THR A 129 13.93 -3.21 1.76
N VAL A 130 13.60 -2.00 1.30
CA VAL A 130 12.55 -1.16 1.90
C VAL A 130 11.20 -1.88 1.87
N ASP A 131 10.82 -2.47 0.73
CA ASP A 131 9.57 -3.21 0.57
C ASP A 131 9.47 -4.42 1.52
N GLN A 132 10.59 -5.07 1.85
CA GLN A 132 10.63 -6.19 2.79
C GLN A 132 10.44 -5.73 4.24
N GLU A 133 10.92 -4.55 4.60
CA GLU A 133 10.82 -4.02 5.96
C GLU A 133 9.46 -3.39 6.26
N ILE A 134 8.95 -2.55 5.34
CA ILE A 134 7.74 -1.73 5.59
C ILE A 134 6.57 -2.04 4.64
N GLY A 135 6.76 -2.93 3.66
CA GLY A 135 5.80 -3.21 2.60
C GLY A 135 5.89 -2.22 1.43
N ARG A 136 5.40 -2.65 0.25
CA ARG A 136 5.38 -1.82 -0.97
C ARG A 136 4.56 -0.55 -0.85
N VAL A 137 3.52 -0.60 -0.03
CA VAL A 137 2.61 0.51 0.22
C VAL A 137 2.43 0.58 1.73
N ARG A 138 2.46 1.80 2.27
CA ARG A 138 2.14 2.02 3.68
C ARG A 138 0.75 1.45 3.98
N GLY A 139 0.63 0.78 5.13
CA GLY A 139 -0.65 0.32 5.64
C GLY A 139 -1.63 1.49 5.69
N ARG A 140 -2.81 1.29 5.09
CA ARG A 140 -3.90 2.27 5.10
C ARG A 140 -4.99 1.79 6.04
N ARG A 141 -5.72 2.72 6.67
CA ARG A 141 -6.95 2.38 7.39
C ARG A 141 -8.13 2.37 6.42
N LEU A 142 -9.23 1.77 6.87
CA LEU A 142 -10.50 1.88 6.17
C LEU A 142 -11.04 3.32 6.29
N THR A 143 -11.65 3.82 5.23
CA THR A 143 -12.36 5.10 5.24
C THR A 143 -13.67 5.00 6.01
N ARG A 144 -14.31 6.13 6.36
CA ARG A 144 -15.58 6.09 7.13
C ARG A 144 -16.65 5.21 6.47
N ARG A 145 -16.72 5.28 5.14
CA ARG A 145 -17.69 4.53 4.32
C ARG A 145 -17.28 3.07 4.15
N GLU A 146 -15.98 2.80 4.06
CA GLU A 146 -15.49 1.43 4.01
C GLU A 146 -15.76 0.71 5.34
N ILE A 147 -15.58 1.38 6.48
CA ILE A 147 -15.90 0.82 7.80
C ILE A 147 -17.39 0.53 7.94
N GLU A 148 -18.24 1.51 7.65
CA GLU A 148 -19.69 1.33 7.69
C GLU A 148 -20.13 0.12 6.86
N ARG A 149 -19.70 0.05 5.60
CA ARG A 149 -20.03 -1.08 4.71
C ARG A 149 -19.50 -2.41 5.22
N SER A 150 -18.29 -2.42 5.76
CA SER A 150 -17.70 -3.64 6.32
C SER A 150 -18.48 -4.13 7.53
N LEU A 151 -18.92 -3.22 8.41
CA LEU A 151 -19.73 -3.56 9.57
C LEU A 151 -21.15 -3.98 9.18
N HIS A 152 -21.75 -3.33 8.16
CA HIS A 152 -23.04 -3.73 7.60
C HIS A 152 -22.99 -5.17 7.08
N ASP A 153 -21.96 -5.50 6.29
CA ASP A 153 -21.77 -6.84 5.71
C ASP A 153 -21.48 -7.89 6.78
N LEU A 154 -20.60 -7.59 7.74
CA LEU A 154 -20.20 -8.54 8.79
C LEU A 154 -21.30 -8.79 9.83
N LEU A 155 -22.07 -7.76 10.18
CA LEU A 155 -23.03 -7.81 11.30
C LEU A 155 -24.49 -7.85 10.87
N GLY A 156 -24.80 -7.69 9.57
CA GLY A 156 -26.18 -7.66 9.09
C GLY A 156 -26.98 -6.42 9.54
N ILE A 157 -26.28 -5.32 9.79
CA ILE A 157 -26.87 -4.04 10.23
C ILE A 157 -26.90 -3.03 9.08
N ASP A 158 -27.72 -1.99 9.17
CA ASP A 158 -27.85 -0.94 8.13
C ASP A 158 -27.97 0.49 8.69
N ILE A 159 -27.52 0.69 9.94
CA ILE A 159 -27.54 2.00 10.61
C ILE A 159 -26.44 2.94 10.07
N PRO A 160 -26.65 4.28 10.05
CA PRO A 160 -25.69 5.24 9.53
C PRO A 160 -24.52 5.44 10.51
N LEU A 161 -23.44 4.66 10.31
CA LEU A 161 -22.25 4.67 11.15
C LEU A 161 -21.20 5.67 10.64
N ALA A 162 -21.15 5.91 9.34
CA ALA A 162 -20.15 6.78 8.72
C ALA A 162 -20.23 8.22 9.25
N ASP A 163 -21.45 8.69 9.55
CA ASP A 163 -21.71 10.05 10.04
C ASP A 163 -21.23 10.26 11.49
N GLN A 164 -20.96 9.17 12.21
CA GLN A 164 -20.39 9.20 13.56
C GLN A 164 -18.86 9.27 13.55
N LEU A 165 -18.23 9.09 12.38
CA LEU A 165 -16.78 9.20 12.22
C LEU A 165 -16.38 10.61 11.73
N PRO A 166 -15.31 11.21 12.29
CA PRO A 166 -14.83 12.54 11.89
C PRO A 166 -14.51 12.59 10.40
N GLU A 167 -14.68 13.76 9.76
CA GLU A 167 -14.42 13.95 8.33
C GLU A 167 -12.97 13.61 7.92
N GLU A 168 -12.76 13.19 6.67
CA GLU A 168 -11.50 12.63 6.20
C GLU A 168 -10.80 13.61 5.28
N SER A 169 -9.54 13.87 5.58
CA SER A 169 -8.65 14.64 4.71
C SER A 169 -8.53 13.97 3.35
N LYS A 170 -8.61 14.78 2.30
CA LYS A 170 -8.35 14.34 0.93
C LYS A 170 -6.91 14.64 0.58
N THR A 171 -6.18 13.64 0.12
CA THR A 171 -4.84 13.79 -0.44
C THR A 171 -4.92 13.56 -1.95
N ALA A 172 -4.48 14.55 -2.73
CA ALA A 172 -4.64 14.55 -4.19
C ALA A 172 -6.10 14.30 -4.66
N GLY A 173 -7.08 14.75 -3.87
CA GLY A 173 -8.51 14.56 -4.16
C GLY A 173 -9.11 13.22 -3.67
N PHE A 174 -8.30 12.29 -3.16
CA PHE A 174 -8.74 10.97 -2.72
C PHE A 174 -8.64 10.81 -1.20
N THR A 175 -9.56 10.05 -0.61
CA THR A 175 -9.52 9.67 0.81
C THR A 175 -8.83 8.35 1.06
N THR A 176 -8.45 7.60 0.02
CA THR A 176 -7.86 6.25 0.09
C THR A 176 -6.32 6.24 0.09
N VAL A 177 -5.69 7.41 0.03
CA VAL A 177 -4.23 7.55 -0.01
C VAL A 177 -3.66 7.38 1.40
N ALA A 178 -2.88 6.33 1.62
CA ALA A 178 -2.33 5.98 2.95
C ALA A 178 -1.60 7.15 3.64
N ASN A 179 -0.82 7.94 2.89
CA ASN A 179 -0.09 9.10 3.42
C ASN A 179 -1.01 10.18 4.01
N GLY A 180 -2.26 10.26 3.57
CA GLY A 180 -3.27 11.19 4.08
C GLY A 180 -4.10 10.65 5.24
N GLN A 181 -3.92 9.38 5.60
CA GLN A 181 -4.75 8.67 6.58
C GLN A 181 -4.04 8.45 7.91
N SER A 182 -3.53 9.52 8.52
CA SER A 182 -3.02 9.43 9.89
C SER A 182 -4.13 9.03 10.87
N MET A 183 -3.71 8.39 11.96
CA MET A 183 -4.59 7.95 13.04
C MET A 183 -4.28 8.78 14.29
N SER A 184 -5.25 9.60 14.71
CA SER A 184 -5.16 10.39 15.94
C SER A 184 -5.86 9.65 17.10
N HIS A 185 -5.56 10.04 18.34
CA HIS A 185 -6.28 9.51 19.50
C HIS A 185 -7.80 9.72 19.41
N PHE A 186 -8.24 10.87 18.88
CA PHE A 186 -9.65 11.16 18.67
C PHE A 186 -10.30 10.25 17.60
N GLN A 187 -9.58 9.98 16.52
CA GLN A 187 -10.04 9.06 15.47
C GLN A 187 -10.23 7.65 16.04
N LEU A 188 -9.25 7.17 16.82
CA LEU A 188 -9.31 5.85 17.44
C LEU A 188 -10.48 5.74 18.43
N ALA A 189 -10.70 6.77 19.26
CA ALA A 189 -11.83 6.80 20.17
C ALA A 189 -13.17 6.76 19.43
N SER A 190 -13.28 7.51 18.32
CA SER A 190 -14.48 7.50 17.47
C SER A 190 -14.71 6.13 16.82
N TYR A 191 -13.64 5.43 16.42
CA TYR A 191 -13.74 4.07 15.87
C TYR A 191 -14.30 3.09 16.90
N LEU A 192 -13.79 3.13 18.13
CA LEU A 192 -14.29 2.26 19.19
C LEU A 192 -15.76 2.53 19.50
N ALA A 193 -16.16 3.80 19.59
CA ALA A 193 -17.57 4.17 19.81
C ALA A 193 -18.50 3.69 18.68
N VAL A 194 -18.04 3.77 17.43
CA VAL A 194 -18.79 3.25 16.27
C VAL A 194 -18.90 1.73 16.30
N LEU A 195 -17.83 1.04 16.71
CA LEU A 195 -17.87 -0.42 16.87
C LEU A 195 -18.84 -0.84 17.97
N ASP A 196 -18.85 -0.15 19.12
CA ASP A 196 -19.82 -0.40 20.19
C ASP A 196 -21.25 -0.21 19.68
N THR A 197 -21.52 0.89 18.97
CA THR A 197 -22.85 1.17 18.38
C THR A 197 -23.27 0.10 17.37
N ALA A 198 -22.34 -0.36 16.54
CA ALA A 198 -22.59 -1.41 15.56
C ALA A 198 -22.91 -2.76 16.21
N LEU A 199 -22.16 -3.11 17.27
CA LEU A 199 -22.39 -4.34 18.03
C LEU A 199 -23.71 -4.28 18.81
N ASP A 200 -24.03 -3.15 19.42
CA ASP A 200 -25.30 -2.95 20.12
C ASP A 200 -26.49 -3.14 19.18
N GLU A 201 -26.42 -2.59 17.96
CA GLU A 201 -27.46 -2.79 16.95
C GLU A 201 -27.53 -4.25 16.48
N ALA A 202 -26.39 -4.90 16.28
CA ALA A 202 -26.34 -6.31 15.89
C ALA A 202 -26.98 -7.20 16.96
N TRP A 203 -26.65 -6.97 18.23
CA TRP A 203 -27.26 -7.70 19.35
C TRP A 203 -28.75 -7.40 19.50
N ARG A 204 -29.14 -6.14 19.33
CA ARG A 204 -30.55 -5.75 19.34
C ARG A 204 -31.34 -6.53 18.28
N ARG A 205 -30.85 -6.65 17.04
CA ARG A 205 -31.49 -7.47 15.98
C ARG A 205 -31.48 -8.95 16.29
N ALA A 206 -30.38 -9.47 16.85
CA ALA A 206 -30.26 -10.89 17.16
C ALA A 206 -31.20 -11.35 18.29
N PHE A 207 -31.52 -10.47 19.24
CA PHE A 207 -32.33 -10.81 20.41
C PHE A 207 -33.75 -10.22 20.42
N SER A 208 -34.07 -9.26 19.54
CA SER A 208 -35.42 -8.74 19.40
C SER A 208 -36.23 -9.59 18.42
N GLU A 209 -37.56 -9.55 18.53
CA GLU A 209 -38.43 -10.02 17.46
C GLU A 209 -38.17 -9.22 16.17
N ASP A 210 -38.42 -9.82 15.01
CA ASP A 210 -38.17 -9.20 13.71
C ASP A 210 -38.72 -7.76 13.67
N ASP A 211 -37.81 -6.78 13.58
CA ASP A 211 -38.16 -5.41 13.24
C ASP A 211 -38.69 -5.42 11.81
N VAL A 212 -40.01 -5.49 11.66
CA VAL A 212 -40.63 -5.28 10.36
C VAL A 212 -40.42 -3.82 10.00
N TYR A 213 -39.35 -3.52 9.26
CA TYR A 213 -39.14 -2.21 8.67
C TYR A 213 -40.21 -1.97 7.61
N GLN A 214 -41.24 -1.21 7.98
CA GLN A 214 -42.24 -0.72 7.05
C GLN A 214 -41.96 0.73 6.71
N ARG A 215 -41.78 0.99 5.42
CA ARG A 215 -41.75 2.35 4.88
C ARG A 215 -42.88 2.50 3.89
N GLU A 216 -43.84 3.35 4.23
CA GLU A 216 -44.87 3.76 3.29
C GLU A 216 -44.32 4.85 2.38
N PHE A 217 -44.53 4.67 1.09
CA PHE A 217 -44.22 5.68 0.10
C PHE A 217 -45.51 6.17 -0.55
N SER A 218 -45.64 7.49 -0.67
CA SER A 218 -46.73 8.07 -1.46
C SER A 218 -46.51 7.78 -2.95
N PRO A 219 -47.59 7.77 -3.76
CA PRO A 219 -47.50 7.69 -5.21
C PRO A 219 -46.47 8.66 -5.81
N GLN A 220 -46.38 9.88 -5.28
CA GLN A 220 -45.44 10.92 -5.74
C GLN A 220 -43.98 10.58 -5.40
N GLN A 221 -43.71 9.85 -4.31
CA GLN A 221 -42.35 9.48 -3.90
C GLN A 221 -41.75 8.36 -4.76
N ILE A 222 -42.61 7.54 -5.38
CA ILE A 222 -42.18 6.42 -6.23
C ILE A 222 -42.34 6.68 -7.72
N SER A 223 -42.95 7.80 -8.11
CA SER A 223 -43.14 8.16 -9.50
C SER A 223 -42.02 9.08 -10.01
N ARG A 224 -41.85 9.10 -11.33
CA ARG A 224 -40.92 10.01 -12.03
C ARG A 224 -41.14 11.46 -11.61
N ARG A 225 -40.06 12.22 -11.51
CA ARG A 225 -40.12 13.63 -11.07
C ARG A 225 -40.56 14.55 -12.19
N THR A 226 -40.22 14.22 -13.43
CA THR A 226 -40.58 14.99 -14.63
C THR A 226 -41.11 14.08 -15.74
N GLU A 227 -41.93 14.62 -16.63
CA GLU A 227 -42.53 13.82 -17.72
C GLU A 227 -41.51 13.38 -18.79
N ASP A 228 -40.41 14.12 -18.92
CA ASP A 228 -39.33 13.88 -19.88
C ASP A 228 -38.28 12.85 -19.38
N GLU A 229 -38.38 12.41 -18.12
CA GLU A 229 -37.54 11.34 -17.59
C GLU A 229 -37.86 9.99 -18.26
N ARG A 230 -36.87 9.10 -18.25
CA ARG A 230 -36.98 7.75 -18.83
C ARG A 230 -38.23 7.04 -18.30
N THR A 231 -39.04 6.46 -19.18
CA THR A 231 -40.32 5.77 -18.89
C THR A 231 -40.18 4.42 -18.16
N ARG A 232 -39.12 4.23 -17.37
CA ARG A 232 -38.91 3.03 -16.55
C ARG A 232 -39.50 3.17 -15.16
N GLU A 233 -39.65 4.41 -14.69
CA GLU A 233 -40.26 4.71 -13.39
C GLU A 233 -41.78 4.83 -13.51
N PRO A 234 -42.54 4.58 -12.43
CA PRO A 234 -43.98 4.82 -12.39
C PRO A 234 -44.35 6.25 -12.80
N GLU A 235 -45.47 6.40 -13.48
CA GLU A 235 -46.02 7.69 -13.87
C GLU A 235 -47.12 8.10 -12.88
N MET A 236 -47.11 9.35 -12.43
CA MET A 236 -48.22 9.91 -11.67
C MET A 236 -49.46 10.07 -12.56
N ARG A 237 -50.54 9.34 -12.26
CA ARG A 237 -51.85 9.54 -12.89
C ARG A 237 -52.98 9.45 -11.88
N LYS A 238 -53.81 10.49 -11.81
CA LYS A 238 -54.99 10.53 -10.93
C LYS A 238 -54.64 10.10 -9.50
N ASP A 239 -53.56 10.67 -8.97
CA ASP A 239 -53.02 10.40 -7.63
C ASP A 239 -52.53 8.96 -7.39
N LEU A 240 -52.34 8.17 -8.44
CA LEU A 240 -51.76 6.83 -8.38
C LEU A 240 -50.42 6.79 -9.11
N ALA A 241 -49.51 5.95 -8.63
CA ALA A 241 -48.28 5.61 -9.33
C ALA A 241 -48.59 4.45 -10.29
N VAL A 242 -48.61 4.74 -11.58
CA VAL A 242 -49.00 3.78 -12.62
C VAL A 242 -47.75 3.27 -13.32
N ILE A 243 -47.53 1.96 -13.28
CA ILE A 243 -46.53 1.28 -14.10
C ILE A 243 -47.25 0.68 -15.30
N TRP A 244 -46.77 1.00 -16.49
CA TRP A 244 -47.26 0.38 -17.71
C TRP A 244 -46.57 -0.97 -17.88
N SER A 245 -47.31 -2.06 -17.65
CA SER A 245 -46.85 -3.39 -18.02
C SER A 245 -46.83 -3.47 -19.54
N SER A 246 -45.66 -3.30 -20.14
CA SER A 246 -45.45 -3.74 -21.51
C SER A 246 -45.03 -5.21 -21.49
N GLY A 247 -45.49 -6.01 -22.45
CA GLY A 247 -44.80 -7.25 -22.75
C GLY A 247 -43.34 -6.93 -23.06
N LEU A 248 -42.40 -7.71 -22.52
CA LEU A 248 -40.94 -7.58 -22.69
C LEU A 248 -40.55 -6.78 -23.95
N ILE A 249 -40.29 -5.47 -23.78
CA ILE A 249 -39.88 -4.59 -24.90
C ILE A 249 -38.46 -4.93 -25.37
N PHE A 250 -37.68 -5.65 -24.56
CA PHE A 250 -36.32 -6.06 -24.88
C PHE A 250 -36.26 -7.52 -25.35
N TYR A 251 -36.44 -7.73 -26.65
CA TYR A 251 -35.61 -8.71 -27.36
C TYR A 251 -34.33 -7.98 -27.75
N GLY A 252 -33.44 -7.78 -26.77
CA GLY A 252 -32.07 -7.42 -27.09
C GLY A 252 -31.51 -8.48 -28.04
N ARG A 253 -30.63 -8.09 -28.97
CA ARG A 253 -29.87 -9.00 -29.83
C ARG A 253 -28.87 -9.86 -29.03
N ILE A 254 -29.30 -10.43 -27.92
CA ILE A 254 -28.58 -11.45 -27.18
C ILE A 254 -29.23 -12.76 -27.63
N PRO A 255 -28.65 -13.51 -28.58
CA PRO A 255 -29.09 -14.87 -28.82
C PRO A 255 -29.09 -15.60 -27.48
N ALA A 256 -30.06 -16.49 -27.25
CA ALA A 256 -30.12 -17.30 -26.03
C ALA A 256 -28.81 -18.08 -25.86
N THR A 257 -27.87 -17.52 -25.10
CA THR A 257 -26.62 -18.16 -24.75
C THR A 257 -26.90 -19.05 -23.55
N LYS A 258 -27.06 -20.34 -23.80
CA LYS A 258 -26.88 -21.34 -22.75
C LYS A 258 -25.38 -21.44 -22.48
N ALA A 259 -24.96 -21.11 -21.26
CA ALA A 259 -23.68 -21.56 -20.77
C ALA A 259 -23.79 -23.09 -20.58
N PRO A 260 -22.93 -23.90 -21.19
CA PRO A 260 -22.96 -25.36 -21.02
C PRO A 260 -22.61 -25.77 -19.59
N ASP A 261 -21.79 -24.98 -18.90
CA ASP A 261 -21.38 -25.18 -17.51
C ASP A 261 -21.45 -23.87 -16.72
N ASP A 262 -21.86 -23.95 -15.47
CA ASP A 262 -21.81 -22.89 -14.48
C ASP A 262 -20.36 -22.63 -14.00
N GLY A 263 -19.92 -21.37 -14.03
CA GLY A 263 -18.57 -21.00 -13.63
C GLY A 263 -18.28 -19.50 -13.72
N TRP A 264 -17.22 -19.06 -13.04
CA TRP A 264 -16.75 -17.67 -13.05
C TRP A 264 -15.90 -17.42 -14.30
N TYR A 265 -16.28 -16.44 -15.12
CA TYR A 265 -15.41 -15.91 -16.17
C TYR A 265 -14.33 -15.04 -15.52
N ARG A 266 -13.06 -15.43 -15.69
CA ARG A 266 -11.89 -14.62 -15.31
C ARG A 266 -11.56 -13.60 -16.40
#